data_AF-A0A7X4IWN3-F1
#
_entry.id   AF-A0A7X4IWN3-F1
#
_cell.length_a   1.000
_cell.length_b   1.000
_cell.length_c   1.000
_cell.angle_alpha   90.00
_cell.angle_beta   90.00
_cell.angle_gamma   90.00
#
_symmetry.space_group_name_H-M   'P 1'
#
loop_
_entity.id
_entity.type
_entity.pdbx_description
1 polymer ?
#
loop_
_entity_poly.entity_id
_entity_poly.type
_entity_poly.pdbx_seq_one_letter_code
_entity_poly.pdbx_strand_id
1 'polypeptide(L)' 'MAPNFYERVWAFVREVPRGRVVTYGQVAVVLGAPAAARAVGYALRALPHDTDTPWWRVINAKGGIS' A
#
# COMPACT_ATOMS: atom_id res chain seq x y z
N MET A 1 21.19 -3.51 -3.86
CA MET A 1 20.09 -4.50 -3.67
C MET A 1 18.83 -3.86 -4.22
N ALA A 2 18.03 -4.56 -5.05
CA ALA A 2 16.74 -4.02 -5.47
C ALA A 2 15.77 -3.99 -4.27
N PRO A 3 14.90 -2.95 -4.15
CA PRO A 3 13.97 -2.88 -3.04
C PRO A 3 12.99 -4.05 -3.10
N ASN A 4 12.71 -4.63 -1.94
CA ASN A 4 11.76 -5.72 -1.83
C ASN A 4 10.32 -5.22 -2.06
N PHE A 5 9.36 -6.14 -2.15
CA PHE A 5 7.96 -5.78 -2.42
C PHE A 5 7.39 -4.84 -1.36
N TYR A 6 7.75 -4.98 -0.09
CA TYR A 6 7.21 -4.15 0.99
C TYR A 6 7.76 -2.74 0.91
N GLU A 7 9.06 -2.58 0.67
CA GLU A 7 9.69 -1.28 0.47
C GLU A 7 9.07 -0.53 -0.71
N ARG A 8 8.77 -1.25 -1.80
CA ARG A 8 8.05 -0.70 -2.96
C ARG A 8 6.62 -0.29 -2.65
N VAL A 9 5.90 -1.07 -1.83
CA VAL A 9 4.57 -0.71 -1.34
C VAL A 9 4.64 0.58 -0.51
N TRP A 10 5.57 0.66 0.44
CA TRP A 10 5.71 1.84 1.29
C TRP A 10 6.06 3.09 0.50
N ALA A 11 6.97 2.97 -0.47
CA ALA A 11 7.32 4.07 -1.38
C ALA A 11 6.11 4.57 -2.16
N PHE A 12 5.37 3.67 -2.82
CA PHE A 12 4.16 4.03 -3.57
C PHE A 12 3.10 4.71 -2.69
N VAL A 13 2.88 4.20 -1.47
CA VAL A 13 1.86 4.74 -0.56
C VAL A 13 2.19 6.17 -0.11
N ARG A 14 3.47 6.53 0.01
CA ARG A 14 3.90 7.91 0.30
C ARG A 14 3.58 8.88 -0.85
N GLU A 15 3.54 8.39 -2.08
CA GLU A 15 3.23 9.19 -3.27
C GLU A 15 1.73 9.45 -3.44
N VAL A 16 0.86 8.69 -2.76
CA VAL A 16 -0.60 8.89 -2.84
C VAL A 16 -0.93 10.29 -2.32
N PRO A 17 -1.51 11.20 -3.12
CA PRO A 17 -1.75 12.58 -2.69
C PRO A 17 -2.74 12.69 -1.54
N ARG A 18 -2.65 13.79 -0.76
CA ARG A 18 -3.65 14.10 0.26
C ARG A 18 -5.04 14.27 -0.39
N GLY A 19 -6.07 13.73 0.26
CA GLY A 19 -7.45 13.75 -0.24
C GLY A 19 -7.74 12.69 -1.32
N ARG A 20 -6.78 11.84 -1.66
CA ARG A 20 -6.95 10.68 -2.53
C ARG A 20 -6.76 9.39 -1.74
N VAL A 21 -7.37 8.33 -2.25
CA VAL A 21 -7.27 6.97 -1.72
C VAL A 21 -7.03 6.02 -2.88
N VAL A 22 -6.41 4.88 -2.57
CA VAL A 22 -6.17 3.77 -3.48
C VAL A 22 -6.59 2.47 -2.81
N THR A 23 -6.91 1.45 -3.59
CA THR A 23 -7.23 0.14 -3.04
C THR A 23 -6.00 -0.76 -2.97
N TYR A 24 -6.01 -1.75 -2.07
CA TYR A 24 -4.97 -2.78 -2.01
C TYR A 24 -4.68 -3.44 -3.36
N GLY A 25 -5.74 -3.69 -4.15
CA GLY A 25 -5.60 -4.27 -5.50
C GLY A 25 -4.94 -3.31 -6.48
N GLN A 26 -5.31 -2.02 -6.46
CA GLN A 26 -4.69 -1.00 -7.31
C GLN A 26 -3.19 -0.86 -7.03
N VAL A 27 -2.79 -0.85 -5.75
CA VAL A 27 -1.36 -0.84 -5.37
C VAL A 27 -0.66 -2.05 -5.98
N ALA A 28 -1.25 -3.25 -5.84
CA ALA A 28 -0.66 -4.49 -6.34
C ALA A 28 -0.51 -4.48 -7.88
N VAL A 29 -1.50 -3.95 -8.60
CA VAL A 29 -1.46 -3.79 -10.06
C VAL A 29 -0.37 -2.82 -10.50
N VAL A 30 -0.28 -1.64 -9.88
CA VAL A 30 0.76 -0.64 -10.20
C VAL A 30 2.17 -1.20 -9.96
N LEU A 31 2.31 -2.04 -8.94
CA LEU A 31 3.56 -2.72 -8.61
C LEU A 31 3.80 -3.99 -9.45
N GLY A 32 3.03 -4.24 -10.50
CA GLY A 32 3.25 -5.38 -11.41
C GLY A 32 2.96 -6.75 -10.78
N ALA A 33 2.20 -6.79 -9.68
CA ALA A 33 1.80 -8.01 -8.99
C ALA A 33 0.28 -8.04 -8.74
N PRO A 34 -0.57 -8.16 -9.78
CA PRO A 34 -2.03 -8.00 -9.67
C PRO A 34 -2.72 -8.90 -8.64
N ALA A 35 -2.17 -10.09 -8.39
CA ALA A 35 -2.70 -11.05 -7.41
C ALA A 35 -2.23 -10.78 -5.96
N ALA A 36 -1.39 -9.77 -5.72
CA ALA A 36 -0.70 -9.54 -4.46
C ALA A 36 -1.41 -8.55 -3.51
N ALA A 37 -2.72 -8.30 -3.67
CA ALA A 37 -3.47 -7.38 -2.80
C ALA A 37 -3.35 -7.73 -1.30
N ARG A 38 -3.36 -9.02 -0.95
CA ARG A 38 -3.12 -9.47 0.43
C ARG A 38 -1.70 -9.16 0.92
N ALA A 39 -0.71 -9.30 0.05
CA ALA A 39 0.67 -8.97 0.39
C ALA A 39 0.86 -7.46 0.61
N VAL A 40 0.12 -6.59 -0.09
CA VAL A 40 0.08 -5.15 0.20
C VAL A 40 -0.43 -4.90 1.62
N GLY A 41 -1.49 -5.60 2.05
CA GLY A 41 -1.98 -5.53 3.43
C GLY A 41 -0.94 -5.96 4.46
N TYR A 42 -0.21 -7.03 4.20
CA TYR A 42 0.90 -7.45 5.06
C TYR A 42 2.06 -6.45 5.08
N ALA A 43 2.39 -5.83 3.95
CA ALA A 43 3.39 -4.78 3.89
C ALA A 43 3.00 -3.58 4.76
N LEU A 44 1.74 -3.13 4.69
CA LEU A 44 1.27 -2.02 5.54
C LEU A 44 1.24 -2.41 7.02
N ARG A 45 0.87 -3.66 7.35
CA ARG A 45 0.93 -4.15 8.74
C ARG A 45 2.34 -4.24 9.30
N ALA A 46 3.35 -4.41 8.43
CA ALA A 46 4.76 -4.50 8.81
C ALA A 46 5.44 -3.12 8.98
N LEU A 47 4.70 -2.02 8.83
CA LEU A 47 5.23 -0.68 9.05
C LEU A 47 5.63 -0.47 10.52
N PRO A 48 6.76 0.21 10.80
CA PRO A 48 7.10 0.68 12.14
C PRO A 48 6.04 1.64 12.68
N HIS A 49 5.88 1.69 14.00
CA HIS A 49 4.91 2.56 14.68
C HIS A 49 5.17 4.06 14.44
N ASP A 50 6.42 4.44 14.21
CA ASP A 50 6.92 5.80 13.95
C ASP A 50 7.04 6.12 12.45
N THR A 51 6.36 5.37 11.58
CA THR A 51 6.41 5.62 10.15
C THR A 51 5.63 6.88 9.72
N ASP A 52 6.19 7.63 8.77
CA ASP A 52 5.48 8.70 8.05
C ASP A 52 4.62 8.18 6.87
N THR A 53 4.54 6.87 6.69
CA THR A 53 3.82 6.25 5.57
C THR A 53 2.31 6.36 5.79
N PRO A 54 1.54 7.04 4.91
CA PRO A 54 0.12 7.34 5.13
C PRO A 54 -0.77 6.13 4.82
N TRP A 55 -0.63 5.05 5.60
CA TRP A 55 -1.28 3.75 5.38
C TRP A 55 -2.81 3.85 5.30
N TRP A 56 -3.41 4.83 5.99
CA TRP A 56 -4.86 5.11 5.96
C TRP A 56 -5.39 5.55 4.59
N ARG A 57 -4.51 5.83 3.61
CA ARG A 57 -4.91 6.12 2.22
C ARG A 57 -5.12 4.85 1.39
N VAL A 58 -4.85 3.67 1.94
CA VAL A 58 -5.11 2.38 1.30
C VAL A 58 -6.36 1.74 1.90
N ILE A 59 -7.36 1.48 1.04
CA ILE A 59 -8.67 0.99 1.45
C ILE A 59 -9.06 -0.30 0.74
N ASN A 60 -10.14 -0.94 1.18
CA ASN A 60 -10.64 -2.14 0.51
C ASN A 60 -11.32 -1.80 -0.83
N ALA A 61 -11.56 -2.83 -1.65
CA ALA A 61 -12.21 -2.68 -2.96
C ALA A 61 -13.68 -2.20 -2.88
N LYS A 62 -14.30 -2.24 -1.69
CA LYS A 62 -15.66 -1.74 -1.44
C LYS A 62 -15.69 -0.27 -1.01
N GLY A 63 -14.53 0.41 -0.97
CA GLY A 63 -14.45 1.81 -0.57
C GLY A 63 -14.44 2.06 0.94
N GLY A 64 -14.24 1.01 1.76
CA GLY A 64 -14.21 1.09 3.22
C GLY A 64 -12.84 0.81 3.84
N ILE A 65 -12.70 1.14 5.13
CA ILE A 65 -11.52 0.81 5.94
C ILE A 65 -11.55 -0.69 6.31
N SER A 66 -10.39 -1.34 6.37
CA SER A 66 -10.25 -2.78 6.69
C SER A 66 -8.97 -3.06 7.46
#